data_AF-A0A3N5RLX1-F1
#
_entry.id   AF-A0A3N5RLX1-F1
#
_cell.length_a   1.000
_cell.length_b   1.000
_cell.length_c   1.000
_cell.angle_alpha   90.00
_cell.angle_beta   90.00
_cell.angle_gamma   90.00
#
_symmetry.space_group_name_H-M   'P 1'
#
loop_
_entity.id
_entity.type
_entity.pdbx_description
1 polymer ?
#
loop_
_entity_poly.entity_id
_entity_poly.type
_entity_poly.pdbx_seq_one_letter_code
_entity_poly.pdbx_strand_id
1 'polypeptide(L)'
;MVTGTKQRIEKMKVKRYKIQHSIDEYTFPKEAYIHDVTFDEKYMHVELTDERVISIPLMWIPTLYNAPGENRRKFEISQDRRMIIWDPEKSGINDEINVVDYLGPTRADAETGSVVYTPYAAGKQVAEAKTKKKKN
;
A
#
# COMPACT_ATOMS: atom_id res chain seq x y z
N MET A 1 18.74 -52.39 -4.84
CA MET A 1 17.74 -52.09 -5.88
C MET A 1 16.50 -51.56 -5.17
N VAL A 2 16.21 -50.25 -5.24
CA VAL A 2 15.00 -49.67 -4.66
C VAL A 2 14.16 -49.13 -5.82
N THR A 3 13.03 -49.79 -6.01
CA THR A 3 12.05 -49.60 -7.08
C THR A 3 11.46 -48.18 -7.04
N GLY A 4 11.50 -47.51 -8.19
CA GLY A 4 11.02 -46.15 -8.37
C GLY A 4 9.51 -46.01 -8.18
N THR A 5 9.13 -45.08 -7.33
CA THR A 5 7.75 -44.62 -7.14
C THR A 5 7.36 -43.74 -8.33
N LYS A 6 6.67 -44.32 -9.31
CA LYS A 6 5.98 -43.56 -10.37
C LYS A 6 4.86 -42.74 -9.71
N GLN A 7 5.10 -41.46 -9.46
CA GLN A 7 4.04 -40.50 -9.15
C GLN A 7 3.08 -40.43 -10.33
N ARG A 8 1.91 -41.04 -10.15
CA ARG A 8 0.80 -41.00 -11.09
C ARG A 8 0.14 -39.63 -10.96
N ILE A 9 0.57 -38.67 -11.78
CA ILE A 9 -0.17 -37.41 -11.96
C ILE A 9 -1.44 -37.80 -12.72
N GLU A 10 -2.52 -38.09 -11.99
CA GLU A 10 -3.84 -38.21 -12.57
C GLU A 10 -4.21 -36.87 -13.20
N LYS A 11 -4.32 -36.85 -14.54
CA LYS A 11 -4.80 -35.69 -15.29
C LYS A 11 -6.24 -35.41 -14.84
N MET A 12 -6.41 -34.47 -13.91
CA MET A 12 -7.73 -33.99 -13.50
C MET A 12 -8.49 -33.53 -14.75
N LYS A 13 -9.65 -34.14 -15.02
CA LYS A 13 -10.56 -33.68 -16.08
C LYS A 13 -11.15 -32.33 -15.67
N VAL A 14 -10.57 -31.24 -16.17
CA VAL A 14 -11.09 -29.88 -15.92
C VAL A 14 -12.19 -29.55 -16.93
N LYS A 15 -13.40 -29.29 -16.42
CA LYS A 15 -14.49 -28.73 -17.22
C LYS A 15 -14.23 -27.24 -17.46
N ARG A 16 -14.25 -26.81 -18.72
CA ARG A 16 -14.04 -25.40 -19.12
C ARG A 16 -15.37 -24.77 -19.51
N TYR A 17 -15.53 -23.49 -19.18
CA TYR A 17 -16.71 -22.70 -19.51
C TYR A 17 -16.31 -21.56 -20.44
N LYS A 18 -17.24 -21.11 -21.30
CA LYS A 18 -17.03 -19.97 -22.18
C LYS A 18 -16.97 -18.70 -21.33
N ILE A 19 -15.88 -17.95 -21.46
CA ILE A 19 -15.72 -16.63 -20.85
C ILE A 19 -16.62 -15.64 -21.61
N GLN A 20 -17.32 -14.77 -20.88
CA GLN A 20 -18.29 -13.83 -21.44
C GLN A 20 -17.64 -12.59 -22.07
N HIS A 21 -16.62 -12.05 -21.40
CA HIS A 21 -15.90 -10.84 -21.81
C HIS A 21 -14.41 -11.14 -21.86
N SER A 22 -13.74 -10.66 -22.90
CA SER A 22 -12.30 -10.76 -22.95
C SER A 22 -11.64 -9.80 -21.96
N ILE A 23 -10.42 -10.11 -21.53
CA ILE A 23 -9.71 -9.30 -20.51
C ILE A 23 -9.39 -7.88 -21.00
N ASP A 24 -9.26 -7.67 -22.32
CA ASP A 24 -9.07 -6.37 -22.96
C ASP A 24 -10.31 -5.47 -22.92
N GLU A 25 -11.48 -6.02 -22.63
CA GLU A 25 -12.69 -5.22 -22.38
C GLU A 25 -12.69 -4.60 -20.97
N TYR A 26 -11.79 -5.05 -20.09
CA TYR A 26 -11.74 -4.57 -18.70
C TYR A 26 -10.80 -3.37 -18.59
N THR A 27 -11.20 -2.41 -17.76
CA THR A 27 -10.33 -1.28 -17.41
C THR A 27 -9.53 -1.62 -16.17
N PHE A 28 -8.20 -1.56 -16.28
CA PHE A 28 -7.28 -1.76 -15.17
C PHE A 28 -6.55 -0.45 -14.87
N PRO A 29 -6.94 0.28 -13.80
CA PRO A 29 -6.23 1.47 -13.37
C PRO A 29 -4.75 1.15 -13.08
N LYS A 30 -3.86 2.06 -13.50
CA LYS A 30 -2.41 1.87 -13.37
C LYS A 30 -1.79 2.71 -12.25
N GLU A 31 -2.54 3.67 -11.74
CA GLU A 31 -2.06 4.64 -10.77
C GLU A 31 -2.82 4.49 -9.46
N ALA A 32 -2.21 4.94 -8.37
CA ALA A 32 -2.81 4.91 -7.04
C ALA A 32 -2.51 6.22 -6.32
N TYR A 33 -3.32 7.23 -6.61
CA TYR A 33 -3.26 8.51 -5.91
C TYR A 33 -4.39 8.59 -4.90
N ILE A 34 -4.09 9.07 -3.71
CA ILE A 34 -5.02 9.20 -2.59
C ILE A 34 -6.00 10.33 -2.92
N HIS A 35 -7.30 10.03 -2.97
CA HIS A 35 -8.36 11.02 -2.99
C HIS A 35 -8.68 11.51 -1.57
N ASP A 36 -9.01 10.59 -0.67
CA ASP A 36 -9.37 10.86 0.72
C ASP A 36 -8.95 9.70 1.66
N VAL A 37 -8.91 9.96 2.96
CA VAL A 37 -8.58 8.96 3.99
C VAL A 37 -9.53 9.09 5.17
N THR A 38 -10.20 7.98 5.51
CA THR A 38 -11.08 7.88 6.67
C THR A 38 -10.66 6.74 7.59
N PHE A 39 -11.15 6.78 8.83
CA PHE A 39 -10.79 5.81 9.86
C PHE A 39 -12.05 5.30 10.54
N ASP A 40 -12.11 3.98 10.72
CA ASP A 40 -13.01 3.36 11.69
C ASP A 40 -12.18 2.77 12.86
N GLU A 41 -12.80 1.94 13.70
CA GLU A 41 -12.13 1.34 14.86
C GLU A 41 -11.02 0.35 14.47
N LYS A 42 -11.13 -0.28 13.30
CA LYS A 42 -10.30 -1.42 12.88
C LYS A 42 -9.46 -1.12 11.64
N TYR A 43 -9.87 -0.18 10.80
CA TYR A 43 -9.31 0.08 9.48
C TYR A 43 -9.03 1.56 9.24
N MET A 44 -7.99 1.79 8.46
CA MET A 44 -7.81 3.00 7.68
C MET A 44 -8.34 2.72 6.27
N HIS A 45 -9.29 3.52 5.80
CA HIS A 45 -9.81 3.44 4.45
C HIS A 45 -9.18 4.54 3.61
N VAL A 46 -8.55 4.16 2.51
CA VAL A 46 -7.96 5.08 1.54
C VAL A 46 -8.78 5.01 0.27
N GLU A 47 -9.47 6.09 -0.04
CA GLU A 47 -10.12 6.27 -1.33
C GLU A 47 -9.08 6.75 -2.33
N LEU A 48 -9.00 6.10 -3.48
CA LEU A 48 -8.11 6.48 -4.57
C LEU A 48 -8.85 7.33 -5.60
N THR A 49 -8.11 8.11 -6.38
CA THR A 49 -8.67 8.93 -7.47
C THR A 49 -9.28 8.12 -8.61
N ASP A 50 -9.06 6.80 -8.63
CA ASP A 50 -9.66 5.85 -9.56
C ASP A 50 -10.85 5.08 -8.96
N GLU A 51 -11.45 5.63 -7.89
CA GLU A 51 -12.64 5.13 -7.20
C GLU A 51 -12.44 3.79 -6.45
N ARG A 52 -11.22 3.24 -6.43
CA ARG A 52 -10.90 2.11 -5.57
C ARG A 52 -10.83 2.57 -4.11
N VAL A 53 -11.33 1.73 -3.20
CA VAL A 53 -11.14 1.90 -1.76
C VAL A 53 -10.27 0.77 -1.23
N ILE A 54 -9.14 1.12 -0.62
CA ILE A 54 -8.25 0.18 0.05
C ILE A 54 -8.52 0.28 1.55
N SER A 55 -8.83 -0.85 2.19
CA SER A 55 -9.03 -0.92 3.64
C SER A 55 -7.84 -1.61 4.30
N ILE A 56 -7.05 -0.86 5.04
CA ILE A 56 -5.82 -1.33 5.68
C ILE A 56 -6.10 -1.53 7.18
N PRO A 57 -5.92 -2.74 7.74
CA PRO A 57 -6.09 -2.97 9.17
C PRO A 57 -5.15 -2.08 9.97
N LEU A 58 -5.69 -1.33 10.95
CA LEU A 58 -4.88 -0.49 11.84
C LEU A 58 -3.85 -1.31 12.60
N MET A 59 -4.16 -2.57 12.95
CA MET A 59 -3.23 -3.47 13.63
C MET A 59 -1.93 -3.74 12.85
N TRP A 60 -1.88 -3.47 11.54
CA TRP A 60 -0.64 -3.55 10.75
C TRP A 60 0.28 -2.35 10.93
N ILE A 61 -0.24 -1.28 11.53
CA ILE A 61 0.42 0.01 11.68
C ILE A 61 0.43 0.37 13.17
N PRO A 62 1.42 -0.13 13.94
CA PRO A 62 1.40 -0.03 15.40
C PRO A 62 1.24 1.39 15.93
N THR A 63 1.84 2.39 15.27
CA THR A 63 1.74 3.80 15.67
C THR A 63 0.30 4.30 15.60
N LEU A 64 -0.43 3.98 14.53
CA LEU A 64 -1.82 4.38 14.37
C LEU A 64 -2.75 3.55 15.26
N TYR A 65 -2.51 2.23 15.36
CA TYR A 65 -3.30 1.35 16.20
C TYR A 65 -3.38 1.82 17.65
N ASN A 66 -2.24 2.23 18.21
CA ASN A 66 -2.15 2.67 19.60
C ASN A 66 -2.52 4.14 19.81
N ALA A 67 -2.69 4.92 18.74
CA ALA A 67 -3.03 6.34 18.84
C ALA A 67 -4.54 6.56 19.05
N PRO A 68 -4.94 7.64 19.75
CA PRO A 68 -6.34 8.07 19.81
C PRO A 68 -6.91 8.39 18.42
N GLY A 69 -8.19 8.09 18.19
CA GLY A 69 -8.83 8.33 16.90
C GLY A 69 -8.79 9.79 16.42
N GLU A 70 -8.83 10.75 17.35
CA GLU A 70 -8.66 12.17 17.03
C GLU A 70 -7.30 12.52 16.47
N ASN A 71 -6.24 11.85 16.93
CA ASN A 71 -4.88 12.06 16.45
C ASN A 71 -4.66 11.41 15.10
N ARG A 72 -5.26 10.23 14.86
CA ARG A 72 -5.23 9.57 13.55
C ARG A 72 -5.77 10.46 12.44
N ARG A 73 -6.77 11.31 12.73
CA ARG A 73 -7.39 12.23 11.75
C ARG A 73 -6.59 13.50 11.47
N LYS A 74 -5.47 13.74 12.17
CA LYS A 74 -4.61 14.93 11.98
C LYS A 74 -3.43 14.62 11.06
N PHE A 75 -3.72 14.11 9.88
CA PHE A 75 -2.73 13.82 8.85
C PHE A 75 -2.76 14.87 7.73
N GLU A 76 -1.72 14.88 6.92
CA GLU A 76 -1.67 15.61 5.65
C GLU A 76 -1.38 14.61 4.51
N ILE A 77 -2.00 14.85 3.36
CA ILE A 77 -1.70 14.09 2.13
C ILE A 77 -0.57 14.82 1.40
N SER A 78 0.48 14.10 1.01
CA SER A 78 1.61 14.68 0.28
C SER A 78 1.18 15.28 -1.06
N GLN A 79 2.00 16.18 -1.60
CA GLN A 79 1.72 16.84 -2.87
C GLN A 79 1.61 15.86 -4.06
N ASP A 80 2.38 14.77 -4.04
CA ASP A 80 2.31 13.69 -5.06
C ASP A 80 1.15 12.70 -4.79
N ARG A 81 0.38 12.91 -3.71
CA ARG A 81 -0.79 12.14 -3.29
C ARG A 81 -0.53 10.65 -3.11
N ARG A 82 0.68 10.26 -2.74
CA ARG A 82 1.03 8.86 -2.46
C ARG A 82 1.29 8.59 -0.98
N MET A 83 1.59 9.62 -0.20
CA MET A 83 1.93 9.52 1.21
C MET A 83 0.85 10.15 2.09
N ILE A 84 0.60 9.50 3.23
CA ILE A 84 -0.16 10.04 4.36
C ILE A 84 0.84 10.33 5.47
N ILE A 85 0.91 11.58 5.92
CA ILE A 85 1.97 12.07 6.81
C ILE A 85 1.33 12.56 8.10
N TRP A 86 1.84 12.06 9.23
CA TRP A 86 1.51 12.58 10.56
C TRP A 86 2.66 13.42 11.10
N ASP A 87 2.39 14.69 11.31
CA ASP A 87 3.31 15.61 11.97
C ASP A 87 3.22 15.42 13.50
N PRO A 88 4.32 15.11 14.20
CA PRO A 88 4.31 14.89 15.64
C PRO A 88 3.87 16.12 16.44
N GLU A 89 4.11 17.33 15.95
CA GLU A 89 3.71 18.56 16.66
C GLU A 89 2.18 18.77 16.59
N LYS A 90 1.54 18.33 15.51
CA LYS A 90 0.09 18.50 15.30
C LYS A 90 -0.71 17.32 15.84
N SER A 91 -0.19 16.11 15.67
CA SER A 91 -0.93 14.86 15.89
C SER A 91 -0.43 14.04 17.08
N GLY A 92 0.79 14.27 17.56
CA GLY A 92 1.46 13.39 18.53
C GLY A 92 1.85 12.02 17.94
N ILE A 93 1.70 11.84 16.63
CA ILE A 93 2.13 10.66 15.86
C ILE A 93 3.30 11.12 14.97
N ASN A 94 4.36 10.32 14.92
CA ASN A 94 5.48 10.52 14.00
C ASN A 94 5.53 9.32 13.06
N ASP A 95 4.77 9.40 11.96
CA ASP A 95 4.68 8.30 11.00
C ASP A 95 4.36 8.81 9.59
N GLU A 96 4.78 8.04 8.60
CA GLU A 96 4.55 8.31 7.19
C GLU A 96 4.18 6.99 6.49
N ILE A 97 3.08 7.00 5.74
CA ILE A 97 2.58 5.80 5.06
C ILE A 97 2.50 6.04 3.57
N ASN A 98 3.15 5.18 2.79
CA ASN A 98 2.96 5.11 1.35
C ASN A 98 1.80 4.15 1.01
N VAL A 99 0.79 4.62 0.28
CA VAL A 99 -0.34 3.78 -0.13
C VAL A 99 0.07 2.63 -1.05
N VAL A 100 1.12 2.82 -1.85
CA VAL A 100 1.60 1.83 -2.83
C VAL A 100 2.13 0.58 -2.14
N ASP A 101 2.68 0.70 -0.93
CA ASP A 101 3.20 -0.44 -0.16
C ASP A 101 2.11 -1.47 0.16
N TYR A 102 0.84 -1.06 0.17
CA TYR A 102 -0.33 -1.92 0.44
C TYR A 102 -1.01 -2.46 -0.83
N LEU A 103 -0.57 -2.05 -2.02
CA LEU A 103 -1.13 -2.52 -3.30
C LEU A 103 -0.41 -3.75 -3.87
N GLY A 104 0.68 -4.16 -3.22
CA GLY A 104 1.53 -5.25 -3.69
C GLY A 104 2.49 -4.82 -4.79
N PRO A 105 3.44 -5.70 -5.16
CA PRO A 105 4.42 -5.39 -6.20
C PRO A 105 3.71 -5.16 -7.53
N THR A 106 4.11 -4.11 -8.25
CA THR A 106 3.64 -3.95 -9.62
C THR A 106 4.23 -5.06 -10.49
N ARG A 107 3.56 -5.36 -11.61
CA ARG A 107 4.06 -6.36 -12.58
C ARG A 107 5.45 -5.97 -13.12
N ALA A 108 5.73 -4.67 -13.18
CA ALA A 108 7.05 -4.14 -13.52
C ALA A 108 8.11 -4.44 -12.45
N ASP A 109 7.78 -4.31 -11.16
CA ASP A 109 8.72 -4.59 -10.06
C ASP A 109 9.13 -6.07 -10.00
N ALA A 110 8.23 -6.97 -10.42
CA ALA A 110 8.51 -8.40 -10.54
C ALA A 110 9.46 -8.72 -11.71
N GLU A 111 9.45 -7.91 -12.77
CA GLU A 111 10.30 -8.09 -13.96
C GLU A 111 11.69 -7.46 -13.78
N THR A 112 11.80 -6.37 -13.02
CA THR A 112 13.07 -5.69 -12.72
C THR A 112 13.82 -6.25 -11.50
N GLY A 113 13.21 -7.15 -10.73
CA GLY A 113 13.80 -7.68 -9.49
C GLY A 113 14.04 -6.62 -8.41
N SER A 114 13.37 -5.46 -8.52
CA SER A 114 13.61 -4.26 -7.69
C SER A 114 12.84 -4.25 -6.38
N VAL A 115 12.12 -5.33 -6.03
CA VAL A 115 11.47 -5.46 -4.72
C VAL A 115 12.54 -5.78 -3.66
N VAL A 116 13.39 -4.79 -3.35
CA VAL A 116 14.13 -4.76 -2.10
C VAL A 116 13.24 -4.06 -1.11
N TYR A 117 12.46 -4.82 -0.34
CA TYR A 117 11.80 -4.29 0.86
C TYR A 117 12.90 -3.81 1.81
N THR A 118 13.17 -2.51 1.83
CA THR A 118 13.96 -1.89 2.89
C THR A 118 12.99 -1.50 3.99
N PRO A 119 12.87 -2.25 5.11
CA PRO A 119 12.05 -1.79 6.22
C PRO A 119 12.57 -0.42 6.68
N TYR A 120 11.66 0.55 6.85
CA TYR A 120 12.00 1.81 7.49
C TYR A 120 12.55 1.50 8.89
N ALA A 121 13.82 1.83 9.12
CA ALA A 121 14.48 1.59 10.39
C ALA A 121 13.87 2.51 11.46
N ALA A 122 13.42 1.91 12.56
CA ALA A 122 12.97 2.65 13.73
C ALA A 122 14.04 3.66 14.18
N GLY A 123 13.64 4.92 14.41
CA GLY A 123 14.52 5.98 14.92
C GLY A 123 15.19 6.89 13.88
N LYS A 124 14.80 6.86 12.60
CA LYS A 124 15.21 7.90 11.65
C LYS A 124 14.60 9.25 12.02
N GLN A 125 15.45 10.26 12.26
CA GLN A 125 15.02 11.66 12.30
C GLN A 125 14.81 12.16 10.87
N VAL A 126 13.63 12.68 10.57
CA VAL A 126 13.31 13.27 9.27
C VAL A 126 13.89 14.69 9.22
N ALA A 127 14.67 14.99 8.18
CA ALA A 127 15.31 16.29 8.03
C ALA A 127 14.28 17.35 7.59
N GLU A 128 14.19 18.45 8.34
CA GLU A 128 13.44 19.65 7.95
C GLU A 128 13.93 20.18 6.59
N ALA A 129 13.01 20.39 5.65
CA ALA A 129 13.27 21.12 4.42
C ALA A 129 13.51 22.61 4.73
N LYS A 130 14.77 23.00 4.99
CA LYS A 130 15.15 24.42 5.11
C LYS A 130 15.00 25.13 3.77
N THR A 131 13.94 25.92 3.62
CA THR A 131 13.76 26.83 2.49
C THR A 131 14.87 27.88 2.52
N LYS A 132 15.80 27.84 1.56
CA LYS A 132 16.81 28.89 1.38
C LYS A 132 16.13 30.17 0.87
N LYS A 133 15.97 31.17 1.74
CA LYS A 133 15.69 32.55 1.32
C LYS A 133 16.87 33.06 0.49
N LYS A 134 16.64 33.33 -0.79
CA LYS A 134 17.53 34.13 -1.65
C LYS A 134 17.63 35.53 -1.04
N LYS A 135 18.85 35.97 -0.70
CA LYS A 135 19.15 37.40 -0.47
C LYS A 135 19.46 38.03 -1.82
N ASN A 136 18.77 39.14 -2.10
CA ASN A 136 19.17 40.12 -3.10
C ASN A 136 20.44 40.85 -2.64
#